data_AF-A0A8K0NTA6-F1
#
_entry.id   AF-A0A8K0NTA6-F1
#
_cell.length_a   1.000
_cell.length_b   1.000
_cell.length_c   1.000
_cell.angle_alpha   90.00
_cell.angle_beta   90.00
_cell.angle_gamma   90.00
#
_symmetry.space_group_name_H-M   'P 1'
#
loop_
_entity.id
_entity.type
_entity.pdbx_description
1 polymer ?
#
loop_
_entity_poly.entity_id
_entity_poly.type
_entity_poly.pdbx_seq_one_letter_code
_entity_poly.pdbx_strand_id
1 'polypeptide(L)'
;MGSDQVQSNPRKRKRRSPKPLNQDEIENKKAAHKEIERKRRHNIAAGVEAIAGILPNGDKEKYKGQILFRAVEYMQQLQKDTVRLPELEARNVQLEDQLEQATSNMPGFQGARIEELERQNQVLRQESEDQARKWALEKGVMEDELMSLRAQGRGSSADKDHHSLTEEYHRNWRNEENRANNLAAELERLKAESREGERPQGF
;
A
#
# COMPACT_ATOMS: atom_id res chain seq x y z
N MET A 1 84.74 -13.17 31.30
CA MET A 1 84.24 -14.55 31.11
C MET A 1 83.37 -14.55 29.88
N GLY A 2 83.80 -15.29 28.85
CA GLY A 2 83.21 -15.27 27.52
C GLY A 2 81.93 -16.08 27.42
N SER A 3 81.05 -15.65 26.52
CA SER A 3 79.89 -16.43 26.06
C SER A 3 80.00 -16.51 24.53
N ASP A 4 80.62 -17.59 24.06
CA ASP A 4 80.69 -17.94 22.64
C ASP A 4 79.29 -18.34 22.15
N GLN A 5 78.68 -17.48 21.32
CA GLN A 5 77.51 -17.85 20.53
C GLN A 5 77.94 -18.76 19.38
N VAL A 6 77.69 -20.06 19.54
CA VAL A 6 77.80 -21.05 18.47
C VAL A 6 76.68 -20.81 17.45
N GLN A 7 77.01 -20.15 16.34
CA GLN A 7 76.14 -20.07 15.17
C GLN A 7 76.02 -21.47 14.53
N SER A 8 74.88 -22.11 14.70
CA SER A 8 74.57 -23.38 14.04
C SER A 8 74.20 -23.13 12.58
N ASN A 9 75.15 -23.38 11.69
CA ASN A 9 74.98 -23.28 10.25
C ASN A 9 74.13 -24.48 9.74
N PRO A 10 72.97 -24.28 9.09
CA PRO A 10 72.17 -25.39 8.59
C PRO A 10 72.90 -26.07 7.42
N ARG A 11 73.36 -27.31 7.65
CA ARG A 11 74.03 -28.15 6.65
C ARG A 11 73.19 -28.20 5.37
N LYS A 12 73.73 -27.64 4.28
CA LYS A 12 73.20 -27.78 2.91
C LYS A 12 73.03 -29.28 2.61
N ARG A 13 71.79 -29.76 2.60
CA ARG A 13 71.45 -31.12 2.18
C ARG A 13 71.97 -31.32 0.76
N LYS A 14 72.95 -32.22 0.62
CA LYS A 14 73.48 -32.71 -0.67
C LYS A 14 72.28 -33.17 -1.51
N ARG A 15 71.91 -32.39 -2.53
CA ARG A 15 70.87 -32.77 -3.50
C ARG A 15 71.38 -34.02 -4.19
N ARG A 16 70.83 -35.19 -3.84
CA ARG A 16 71.08 -36.41 -4.59
C ARG A 16 70.63 -36.17 -6.03
N SER A 17 71.56 -36.31 -6.96
CA SER A 17 71.29 -36.22 -8.39
C SER A 17 70.15 -37.19 -8.73
N PRO A 18 69.11 -36.77 -9.47
CA PRO A 18 68.01 -37.66 -9.81
C PRO A 18 68.54 -38.87 -10.59
N LYS A 19 68.11 -40.07 -10.20
CA LYS A 19 68.37 -41.30 -10.97
C LYS A 19 67.83 -41.10 -12.39
N PRO A 20 68.52 -41.57 -13.45
CA PRO A 20 68.01 -41.48 -14.81
C PRO A 20 66.63 -42.15 -14.84
N LEU A 21 65.61 -41.36 -15.20
CA LEU A 21 64.23 -41.82 -15.26
C LEU A 21 64.05 -42.69 -16.50
N ASN A 22 63.36 -43.81 -16.35
CA ASN A 22 62.95 -44.60 -17.50
C ASN A 22 61.99 -43.80 -18.39
N GLN A 23 61.92 -44.14 -19.68
CA GLN A 23 61.07 -43.46 -20.66
C GLN A 23 59.62 -43.35 -20.18
N ASP A 24 59.08 -44.42 -19.60
CA ASP A 24 57.72 -44.46 -19.02
C ASP A 24 57.53 -43.48 -17.87
N GLU A 25 58.56 -43.29 -17.03
CA GLU A 25 58.49 -42.34 -15.92
C GLU A 25 58.52 -40.89 -16.41
N ILE A 26 59.21 -40.62 -17.52
CA ILE A 26 59.21 -39.31 -18.19
C ILE A 26 57.82 -39.02 -18.77
N GLU A 27 57.19 -40.00 -19.42
CA GLU A 27 55.86 -39.87 -19.99
C GLU A 27 54.79 -39.71 -18.92
N ASN A 28 54.86 -40.49 -17.83
CA ASN A 28 53.98 -40.35 -16.67
C ASN A 28 54.08 -38.97 -16.03
N LYS A 29 55.30 -38.42 -15.90
CA LYS A 29 55.49 -37.05 -15.39
C LYS A 29 54.88 -36.00 -16.32
N LYS A 30 55.02 -36.16 -17.64
CA LYS A 30 54.39 -35.26 -18.63
C LYS A 30 52.86 -35.32 -18.56
N ALA A 31 52.30 -36.53 -18.46
CA ALA A 31 50.85 -36.73 -18.33
C ALA A 31 50.31 -36.14 -17.02
N ALA A 32 50.99 -36.39 -15.90
CA ALA A 32 50.65 -35.80 -14.61
C ALA A 32 50.71 -34.27 -14.64
N HIS A 33 51.74 -33.70 -15.28
CA HIS A 33 51.86 -32.24 -15.40
C HIS A 33 50.73 -31.64 -16.26
N LYS A 34 50.35 -32.30 -17.36
CA LYS A 34 49.19 -31.91 -18.18
C LYS A 34 47.89 -31.96 -17.37
N GLU A 35 47.69 -32.99 -16.56
CA GLU A 35 46.49 -33.14 -15.75
C GLU A 35 46.42 -32.06 -14.65
N ILE A 36 47.54 -31.75 -14.00
CA ILE A 36 47.63 -30.65 -13.02
C ILE A 36 47.25 -29.33 -13.68
N GLU A 37 47.81 -29.03 -14.85
CA GLU A 37 47.50 -27.78 -15.56
C GLU A 37 46.05 -27.75 -16.06
N ARG A 38 45.49 -28.88 -16.50
CA ARG A 38 44.08 -29.00 -16.87
C ARG A 38 43.17 -28.68 -15.68
N LYS A 39 43.44 -29.26 -14.51
CA LYS A 39 42.70 -28.98 -13.27
C LYS A 39 42.83 -27.51 -12.86
N ARG A 40 44.03 -26.94 -12.94
CA ARG A 40 44.25 -25.50 -12.67
C ARG A 40 43.39 -24.64 -13.58
N ARG A 41 43.39 -24.90 -14.90
CA ARG A 41 42.57 -24.17 -15.87
C ARG A 41 41.07 -24.32 -15.63
N HIS A 42 40.63 -25.53 -15.28
CA HIS A 42 39.23 -25.80 -14.95
C HIS A 42 38.80 -25.00 -13.71
N ASN A 43 39.58 -25.05 -12.64
CA ASN A 43 39.28 -24.29 -11.41
C ASN A 43 39.24 -22.78 -11.65
N ILE A 44 40.16 -22.25 -12.46
CA ILE A 44 40.14 -20.83 -12.84
C ILE A 44 38.89 -20.49 -13.66
N ALA A 45 38.51 -21.35 -14.61
CA ALA A 45 37.31 -21.13 -15.42
C ALA A 45 36.04 -21.12 -14.55
N ALA A 46 35.90 -22.11 -13.66
CA ALA A 46 34.79 -22.20 -12.72
C ALA A 46 34.75 -21.00 -11.77
N GLY A 47 35.90 -20.52 -11.28
CA GLY A 47 35.97 -19.33 -10.44
C GLY A 47 35.49 -18.06 -11.15
N VAL A 48 35.84 -17.88 -12.43
CA VAL A 48 35.38 -16.73 -13.22
C VAL A 48 33.88 -16.81 -13.50
N GLU A 49 33.35 -18.00 -13.76
CA GLU A 49 31.92 -18.22 -13.99
C GLU A 49 31.09 -17.96 -12.71
N ALA A 50 31.60 -18.37 -11.54
CA ALA A 50 31.00 -18.04 -10.26
C ALA A 50 30.95 -16.52 -9.99
N ILE A 51 32.00 -15.80 -10.37
CA ILE A 51 32.01 -14.32 -10.29
C ILE A 51 30.95 -13.74 -11.24
N ALA A 52 30.80 -14.25 -12.46
CA ALA A 52 29.78 -13.76 -13.38
C ALA A 52 28.36 -13.90 -12.79
N GLY A 53 28.05 -15.02 -12.13
CA GLY A 53 26.72 -15.28 -11.57
C GLY A 53 26.30 -14.32 -10.44
N ILE A 54 27.24 -13.68 -9.73
CA ILE A 54 26.92 -12.69 -8.68
C ILE A 54 26.86 -11.27 -9.20
N LEU A 55 27.32 -11.02 -10.44
CA LEU A 55 27.34 -9.68 -11.00
C LEU A 55 26.00 -9.33 -11.64
N PRO A 56 25.56 -8.07 -11.51
CA PRO A 56 24.37 -7.61 -12.21
C PRO A 56 24.59 -7.72 -13.72
N ASN A 57 23.73 -8.50 -14.38
CA ASN A 57 23.84 -8.86 -15.80
C ASN A 57 25.10 -9.66 -16.19
N GLY A 58 25.76 -10.37 -15.26
CA GLY A 58 26.99 -11.11 -15.55
C GLY A 58 26.83 -12.24 -16.57
N ASP A 59 25.62 -12.77 -16.76
CA ASP A 59 25.31 -13.78 -17.78
C ASP A 59 25.46 -13.26 -19.23
N LYS A 60 25.47 -11.93 -19.43
CA LYS A 60 25.61 -11.32 -20.76
C LYS A 60 27.08 -11.27 -21.23
N GLU A 61 28.02 -11.42 -20.31
CA GLU A 61 29.44 -11.18 -20.55
C GLU A 61 30.19 -12.48 -20.75
N LYS A 62 30.56 -12.76 -22.01
CA LYS A 62 31.21 -14.02 -22.39
C LYS A 62 32.74 -14.01 -22.18
N TYR A 63 33.33 -12.84 -21.95
CA TYR A 63 34.79 -12.68 -21.91
C TYR A 63 35.29 -12.54 -20.47
N LYS A 64 36.27 -13.38 -20.08
CA LYS A 64 36.86 -13.39 -18.74
C LYS A 64 37.36 -12.02 -18.28
N GLY A 65 37.99 -11.26 -19.17
CA GLY A 65 38.50 -9.91 -18.85
C GLY A 65 37.38 -8.92 -18.51
N GLN A 66 36.25 -9.00 -19.21
CA GLN A 66 35.11 -8.12 -18.99
C GLN A 66 34.39 -8.43 -17.68
N ILE A 67 34.21 -9.73 -17.37
CA ILE A 67 33.67 -10.18 -16.08
C ILE A 67 34.51 -9.65 -14.92
N LEU A 68 35.84 -9.76 -15.01
CA LEU A 68 36.75 -9.28 -13.96
C LEU A 68 36.69 -7.75 -13.82
N PHE A 69 36.64 -7.01 -14.92
CA PHE A 69 36.53 -5.55 -14.89
C PHE A 69 35.20 -5.11 -14.25
N ARG A 70 34.09 -5.72 -14.67
CA ARG A 70 32.76 -5.50 -14.07
C ARG A 70 32.70 -5.84 -12.59
N ALA A 71 33.40 -6.89 -12.17
CA ALA A 71 33.52 -7.22 -10.76
C ALA A 71 34.15 -6.09 -9.95
N VAL A 72 35.21 -5.48 -10.47
CA VAL A 72 35.86 -4.33 -9.82
C VAL A 72 34.92 -3.12 -9.77
N GLU A 73 34.25 -2.80 -10.88
CA GLU A 73 33.26 -1.70 -10.92
C GLU A 73 32.14 -1.93 -9.90
N TYR A 74 31.60 -3.14 -9.84
CA TYR A 74 30.52 -3.47 -8.93
C TYR A 74 30.95 -3.42 -7.46
N MET A 75 32.15 -3.92 -7.14
CA MET A 75 32.72 -3.79 -5.79
C MET A 75 32.85 -2.31 -5.37
N GLN A 76 33.33 -1.44 -6.27
CA GLN A 76 33.41 -0.01 -5.99
C GLN A 76 32.03 0.64 -5.83
N GLN A 77 31.05 0.21 -6.61
CA GLN A 77 29.68 0.70 -6.49
C GLN A 77 29.07 0.30 -5.14
N LEU A 78 29.19 -0.96 -4.75
CA LEU A 78 28.73 -1.46 -3.45
C LEU A 78 29.38 -0.68 -2.30
N GLN A 79 30.68 -0.37 -2.38
CA GLN A 79 31.34 0.46 -1.38
C GLN A 79 30.73 1.86 -1.28
N LYS A 80 30.45 2.52 -2.40
CA LYS A 80 29.77 3.83 -2.40
C LYS A 80 28.36 3.73 -1.82
N ASP A 81 27.63 2.66 -2.15
CA ASP A 81 26.27 2.46 -1.67
C ASP A 81 26.25 2.15 -0.16
N THR A 82 27.23 1.41 0.37
CA THR A 82 27.35 1.20 1.83
C THR A 82 27.59 2.50 2.61
N VAL A 83 28.26 3.48 2.01
CA VAL A 83 28.44 4.81 2.63
C VAL A 83 27.15 5.63 2.57
N ARG A 84 26.34 5.46 1.52
CA ARG A 84 25.05 6.16 1.35
C ARG A 84 23.90 5.52 2.10
N LEU A 85 24.00 4.24 2.45
CA LEU A 85 22.92 3.50 3.10
C LEU A 85 22.44 4.15 4.40
N PRO A 86 23.33 4.62 5.32
CA PRO A 86 22.89 5.33 6.52
C PRO A 86 22.17 6.65 6.23
N GLU A 87 22.57 7.37 5.17
CA GLU A 87 21.90 8.61 4.76
C GLU A 87 20.49 8.33 4.23
N LEU A 88 20.33 7.25 3.46
CA LEU A 88 19.04 6.81 2.94
C LEU A 88 18.12 6.32 4.08
N GLU A 89 18.66 5.55 5.02
CA GLU A 89 17.94 5.10 6.21
C GLU A 89 17.47 6.30 7.05
N ALA A 90 18.35 7.26 7.32
CA ALA A 90 18.00 8.48 8.04
C ALA A 90 16.90 9.28 7.32
N ARG A 91 16.96 9.36 5.99
CA ARG A 91 15.92 10.03 5.19
C ARG A 91 14.59 9.29 5.24
N ASN A 92 14.58 7.96 5.23
CA ASN A 92 13.35 7.18 5.35
C ASN A 92 12.70 7.38 6.71
N VAL A 93 13.46 7.36 7.80
CA VAL A 93 12.94 7.67 9.14
C VAL A 93 12.32 9.08 9.17
N GLN A 94 12.98 10.07 8.58
CA GLN A 94 12.40 11.42 8.48
C GLN A 94 11.10 11.49 7.67
N LEU A 95 10.95 10.67 6.64
CA LEU A 95 9.71 10.58 5.86
C LEU A 95 8.61 9.87 6.66
N GLU A 96 8.95 8.83 7.42
CA GLU A 96 8.03 8.15 8.33
C GLU A 96 7.52 9.10 9.41
N ASP A 97 8.40 9.89 10.04
CA ASP A 97 8.01 10.92 11.02
C ASP A 97 7.07 11.98 10.41
N GLN A 98 7.33 12.41 9.16
CA GLN A 98 6.46 13.36 8.46
C GLN A 98 5.08 12.77 8.17
N LEU A 99 5.03 11.50 7.77
CA LEU A 99 3.77 10.80 7.53
C LEU A 99 2.99 10.60 8.83
N GLU A 100 3.65 10.29 9.93
CA GLU A 100 3.02 10.17 11.25
C GLU A 100 2.44 11.52 11.70
N GLN A 101 3.19 12.62 11.55
CA GLN A 101 2.70 13.95 11.88
C GLN A 101 1.50 14.37 11.01
N ALA A 102 1.55 14.11 9.70
CA ALA A 102 0.42 14.38 8.80
C ALA A 102 -0.80 13.53 9.19
N THR A 103 -0.58 12.25 9.50
CA THR A 103 -1.64 11.33 9.94
C THR A 103 -2.19 11.70 11.30
N SER A 104 -1.39 12.23 12.23
CA SER A 104 -1.88 12.71 13.52
C SER A 104 -2.71 13.99 13.40
N ASN A 105 -2.39 14.86 12.44
CA ASN A 105 -3.10 16.13 12.24
C ASN A 105 -4.39 15.98 11.43
N MET A 106 -4.54 14.90 10.66
CA MET A 106 -5.73 14.63 9.83
C MET A 106 -7.01 14.28 10.62
N PRO A 107 -6.98 13.42 11.65
CA PRO A 107 -8.13 13.12 12.51
C PRO A 107 -8.69 14.37 13.18
N GLY A 108 -7.84 15.35 13.54
CA GLY A 108 -8.31 16.60 14.15
C GLY A 108 -9.20 17.41 13.20
N PHE A 109 -8.81 17.53 11.93
CA PHE A 109 -9.60 18.25 10.93
C PHE A 109 -10.86 17.49 10.52
N GLN A 110 -10.75 16.16 10.32
CA GLN A 110 -11.90 15.32 9.98
C GLN A 110 -12.90 15.22 11.14
N GLY A 111 -12.43 15.06 12.38
CA GLY A 111 -13.25 15.03 13.58
C GLY A 111 -14.01 16.33 13.80
N ALA A 112 -13.33 17.48 13.73
CA ALA A 112 -13.98 18.78 13.83
C ALA A 112 -15.02 19.02 12.71
N ARG A 113 -14.76 18.49 11.50
CA ARG A 113 -15.71 18.55 10.40
C ARG A 113 -16.93 17.65 10.62
N ILE A 114 -16.74 16.46 11.18
CA ILE A 114 -17.81 15.52 11.54
C ILE A 114 -18.70 16.12 12.63
N GLU A 115 -18.10 16.64 13.71
CA GLU A 115 -18.83 17.27 14.81
C GLU A 115 -19.70 18.43 14.32
N GLU A 116 -19.18 19.29 13.43
CA GLU A 116 -19.96 20.38 12.86
C GLU A 116 -21.10 19.87 11.96
N LEU A 117 -20.88 18.82 11.17
CA LEU A 117 -21.93 18.21 10.34
C LEU A 117 -23.01 17.53 11.19
N GLU A 118 -22.63 16.90 12.30
CA GLU A 118 -23.58 16.33 13.26
C GLU A 118 -24.42 17.43 13.92
N ARG A 119 -23.78 18.53 14.34
CA ARG A 119 -24.47 19.71 14.89
C ARG A 119 -25.48 20.28 13.89
N GLN A 120 -25.09 20.45 12.63
CA GLN A 120 -25.98 20.93 11.57
C GLN A 120 -27.16 19.98 11.34
N ASN A 121 -26.90 18.66 11.29
CA ASN A 121 -27.95 17.65 11.17
C ASN A 121 -28.92 17.68 12.36
N GLN A 122 -28.42 17.92 13.57
CA GLN A 122 -29.27 18.02 14.76
C GLN A 122 -30.20 19.23 14.68
N VAL A 123 -29.68 20.39 14.26
CA VAL A 123 -30.49 21.61 14.06
C VAL A 123 -31.56 21.38 13.00
N LEU A 124 -31.20 20.83 11.84
CA LEU A 124 -32.16 20.54 10.77
C LEU A 124 -33.26 19.55 11.22
N ARG A 125 -32.91 18.56 12.05
CA ARG A 125 -33.90 17.64 12.63
C ARG A 125 -34.87 18.36 13.55
N GLN A 126 -34.37 19.23 14.44
CA GLN A 126 -35.22 20.02 15.33
C GLN A 126 -36.15 20.94 14.53
N GLU A 127 -35.63 21.63 13.51
CA GLU A 127 -36.44 22.47 12.63
C GLU A 127 -37.53 21.66 11.92
N SER A 128 -37.19 20.47 11.41
CA SER A 128 -38.16 19.56 10.79
C SER A 128 -39.23 19.09 11.79
N GLU A 129 -38.86 18.80 13.03
CA GLU A 129 -39.81 18.40 14.09
C GLU A 129 -40.73 19.56 14.48
N ASP A 130 -40.20 20.78 14.61
CA ASP A 130 -40.98 21.96 14.94
C ASP A 130 -41.94 22.34 13.80
N GLN A 131 -41.52 22.19 12.55
CA GLN A 131 -42.40 22.33 11.39
C GLN A 131 -43.51 21.27 11.40
N ALA A 132 -43.19 20.01 11.67
CA ALA A 132 -44.18 18.95 11.79
C ALA A 132 -45.18 19.21 12.91
N ARG A 133 -44.74 19.73 14.07
CA ARG A 133 -45.61 20.15 15.17
C ARG A 133 -46.53 21.29 14.77
N LYS A 134 -46.01 22.30 14.08
CA LYS A 134 -46.81 23.43 13.58
C LYS A 134 -47.89 22.96 12.60
N TRP A 135 -47.54 22.10 11.65
CA TRP A 135 -48.49 21.51 10.72
C TRP A 135 -49.55 20.65 11.42
N ALA A 136 -49.18 19.89 12.45
CA ALA A 136 -50.14 19.11 13.21
C ALA A 136 -51.18 20.00 13.94
N LEU A 137 -50.73 21.12 14.52
CA LEU A 137 -51.63 22.09 15.15
C LEU A 137 -52.57 22.74 14.14
N GLU A 138 -52.03 23.21 13.00
CA GLU A 138 -52.82 23.82 11.93
C GLU A 138 -53.86 22.85 11.37
N LYS A 139 -53.47 21.59 11.16
CA LYS A 139 -54.39 20.52 10.76
C LYS A 139 -55.52 20.32 11.78
N GLY A 140 -55.21 20.30 13.08
CA GLY A 140 -56.22 20.16 14.13
C GLY A 140 -57.23 21.31 14.12
N VAL A 141 -56.77 22.55 13.96
CA VAL A 141 -57.65 23.72 13.83
C VAL A 141 -58.56 23.59 12.61
N MET A 142 -58.02 23.18 11.46
CA MET A 142 -58.84 22.96 10.26
C MET A 142 -59.85 21.83 10.43
N GLU A 143 -59.50 20.75 11.13
CA GLU A 143 -60.43 19.64 11.42
C GLU A 143 -61.58 20.09 12.34
N ASP A 144 -61.31 20.91 13.35
CA ASP A 144 -62.32 21.49 14.25
C ASP A 144 -63.25 22.47 13.51
N GLU A 145 -62.71 23.29 12.61
CA GLU A 145 -63.48 24.18 11.73
C GLU A 145 -64.39 23.39 10.78
N LEU A 146 -63.87 22.33 10.15
CA LEU A 146 -64.65 21.44 9.29
C LEU A 146 -65.77 20.73 10.07
N MET A 147 -65.51 20.27 11.29
CA MET A 147 -66.53 19.68 12.16
C MET A 147 -67.63 20.70 12.51
N SER A 148 -67.24 21.95 12.78
CA SER A 148 -68.18 23.04 13.07
C SER A 148 -69.06 23.40 11.87
N LEU A 149 -68.47 23.47 10.67
CA LEU A 149 -69.21 23.70 9.42
C LEU A 149 -70.17 22.55 9.11
N ARG A 150 -69.76 21.30 9.33
CA ARG A 150 -70.61 20.11 9.16
C ARG A 150 -71.79 20.09 10.13
N ALA A 151 -71.59 20.58 11.36
CA ALA A 151 -72.65 20.69 12.36
C ALA A 151 -73.67 21.81 12.03
N GLN A 152 -73.24 22.87 11.32
CA GLN A 152 -74.08 24.00 10.94
C GLN A 152 -74.88 23.76 9.64
N GLY A 153 -74.46 22.83 8.79
CA GLY A 153 -75.12 22.49 7.52
C GLY A 153 -76.30 21.52 7.65
N ARG A 154 -77.53 22.06 7.80
CA ARG A 154 -78.76 21.38 7.33
C ARG A 154 -78.88 21.58 5.81
N GLY A 155 -79.15 20.49 5.10
CA GLY A 155 -78.91 20.36 3.65
C GLY A 155 -79.51 21.44 2.74
N SER A 156 -78.72 21.84 1.74
CA SER A 156 -79.16 22.23 0.39
C SER A 156 -77.95 22.52 -0.50
N SER A 157 -77.88 21.87 -1.67
CA SER A 157 -77.10 22.18 -2.88
C SER A 157 -75.57 22.43 -2.82
N ALA A 158 -74.94 22.61 -1.65
CA ALA A 158 -73.49 22.80 -1.49
C ALA A 158 -72.70 21.47 -1.48
N ASP A 159 -73.38 20.33 -1.38
CA ASP A 159 -72.75 19.01 -1.22
C ASP A 159 -71.92 18.57 -2.44
N LYS A 160 -72.22 19.06 -3.65
CA LYS A 160 -71.49 18.69 -4.87
C LYS A 160 -70.15 19.43 -4.99
N ASP A 161 -70.13 20.72 -4.67
CA ASP A 161 -68.91 21.54 -4.68
C ASP A 161 -68.01 21.19 -3.49
N HIS A 162 -68.59 20.81 -2.35
CA HIS A 162 -67.86 20.33 -1.18
C HIS A 162 -67.20 18.97 -1.46
N HIS A 163 -67.86 18.03 -2.15
CA HIS A 163 -67.26 16.75 -2.51
C HIS A 163 -66.06 16.92 -3.46
N SER A 164 -66.14 17.88 -4.40
CA SER A 164 -65.04 18.24 -5.30
C SER A 164 -63.81 18.75 -4.55
N LEU A 165 -63.97 19.71 -3.63
CA LEU A 165 -62.86 20.24 -2.81
C LEU A 165 -62.25 19.18 -1.90
N THR A 166 -63.07 18.29 -1.35
CA THR A 166 -62.60 17.21 -0.48
C THR A 166 -61.83 16.15 -1.29
N GLU A 167 -62.30 15.80 -2.49
CA GLU A 167 -61.59 14.90 -3.40
C GLU A 167 -60.26 15.48 -3.90
N GLU A 168 -60.24 16.76 -4.24
CA GLU A 168 -59.03 17.46 -4.69
C GLU A 168 -57.99 17.53 -3.57
N TYR A 169 -58.42 17.81 -2.33
CA TYR A 169 -57.56 17.74 -1.15
C TYR A 169 -56.98 16.33 -0.93
N HIS A 170 -57.83 15.28 -1.01
CA HIS A 170 -57.36 13.90 -0.88
C HIS A 170 -56.45 13.44 -2.02
N ARG A 171 -56.64 13.96 -3.24
CA ARG A 171 -55.71 13.71 -4.37
C ARG A 171 -54.38 14.42 -4.15
N ASN A 172 -54.41 15.67 -3.70
CA ASN A 172 -53.20 16.44 -3.47
C ASN A 172 -52.38 15.83 -2.32
N TRP A 173 -53.04 15.41 -1.24
CA TRP A 173 -52.40 14.69 -0.15
C TRP A 173 -51.79 13.35 -0.59
N ARG A 174 -52.50 12.54 -1.39
CA ARG A 174 -51.94 11.31 -1.97
C ARG A 174 -50.74 11.58 -2.89
N ASN A 175 -50.77 12.66 -3.66
CA ASN A 175 -49.65 13.05 -4.51
C ASN A 175 -48.43 13.45 -3.67
N GLU A 176 -48.64 14.17 -2.57
CA GLU A 176 -47.58 14.59 -1.67
C GLU A 176 -47.00 13.41 -0.88
N GLU A 177 -47.84 12.46 -0.46
CA GLU A 177 -47.42 11.19 0.14
C GLU A 177 -46.59 10.35 -0.84
N ASN A 178 -47.00 10.27 -2.10
CA ASN A 178 -46.22 9.61 -3.15
C ASN A 178 -44.87 10.29 -3.41
N ARG A 179 -44.82 11.63 -3.36
CA ARG A 179 -43.54 12.38 -3.45
C ARG A 179 -42.62 12.06 -2.28
N ALA A 180 -43.14 12.05 -1.05
CA ALA A 180 -42.38 11.70 0.14
C ALA A 180 -41.84 10.26 0.07
N ASN A 181 -42.65 9.31 -0.39
CA ASN A 181 -42.23 7.91 -0.57
C ASN A 181 -41.13 7.76 -1.63
N ASN A 182 -41.22 8.50 -2.75
CA ASN A 182 -40.19 8.49 -3.79
C ASN A 182 -38.86 9.07 -3.27
N LEU A 183 -38.90 10.18 -2.53
CA LEU A 183 -37.71 10.79 -1.93
C LEU A 183 -37.08 9.88 -0.87
N ALA A 184 -37.89 9.18 -0.07
CA ALA A 184 -37.39 8.21 0.91
C ALA A 184 -36.68 7.03 0.24
N ALA A 185 -37.21 6.53 -0.87
CA ALA A 185 -36.59 5.46 -1.66
C ALA A 185 -35.26 5.92 -2.29
N GLU A 186 -35.19 7.15 -2.78
CA GLU A 186 -33.97 7.74 -3.34
C GLU A 186 -32.87 7.92 -2.27
N LEU A 187 -33.25 8.35 -1.06
CA LEU A 187 -32.32 8.43 0.07
C LEU A 187 -31.77 7.07 0.48
N GLU A 188 -32.59 6.02 0.52
CA GLU A 188 -32.10 4.66 0.81
C GLU A 188 -31.16 4.14 -0.27
N ARG A 189 -31.41 4.46 -1.54
CA ARG A 189 -30.49 4.14 -2.63
C ARG A 189 -29.14 4.85 -2.47
N LEU A 190 -29.13 6.15 -2.18
CA LEU A 190 -27.89 6.91 -1.98
C LEU A 190 -27.09 6.42 -0.76
N LYS A 191 -27.77 6.03 0.33
CA LYS A 191 -27.11 5.40 1.49
C LYS A 191 -26.48 4.05 1.13
N ALA A 192 -27.15 3.25 0.29
CA ALA A 192 -26.61 1.98 -0.17
C ALA A 192 -25.38 2.17 -1.08
N GLU A 193 -25.41 3.12 -2.01
CA GLU A 193 -24.29 3.46 -2.89
C GLU A 193 -23.07 3.95 -2.08
N SER A 194 -23.27 4.75 -1.03
CA SER A 194 -22.20 5.19 -0.12
C SER A 194 -21.56 4.02 0.64
N ARG A 195 -22.37 3.05 1.10
CA ARG A 195 -21.87 1.84 1.78
C ARG A 195 -21.11 0.89 0.86
N GLU A 196 -21.38 0.89 -0.45
CA GLU A 196 -20.63 0.08 -1.42
C GLU A 196 -19.29 0.70 -1.82
N GLY A 197 -19.17 2.03 -1.77
CA GLY A 197 -17.92 2.75 -1.96
C GLY A 197 -16.86 2.52 -0.87
N GLU A 198 -17.27 2.06 0.31
CA GLU A 198 -16.38 1.74 1.45
C GLU A 198 -15.84 0.30 1.45
N ARG A 199 -16.17 -0.54 0.47
CA ARG A 199 -15.52 -1.86 0.38
C ARG A 199 -14.04 -1.65 0.05
N PRO A 200 -13.10 -1.99 0.94
CA PRO A 200 -11.68 -1.90 0.60
C PRO A 200 -11.45 -2.83 -0.59
N GLN A 201 -10.98 -2.26 -1.70
CA GLN A 201 -10.44 -3.08 -2.77
C GLN A 201 -9.25 -3.83 -2.17
N GLY A 202 -9.44 -5.13 -1.96
CA GLY A 202 -8.43 -6.00 -1.39
C GLY A 202 -7.14 -5.89 -2.19
N PHE A 203 -6.07 -5.54 -1.47
CA PHE A 203 -4.69 -5.88 -1.79
C PHE A 203 -4.19 -6.82 -0.71
#